data_AF-A0A0C9V0R5-F1
#
_entry.id   AF-A0A0C9V0R5-F1
#
_cell.length_a   1.000
_cell.length_b   1.000
_cell.length_c   1.000
_cell.angle_alpha   90.00
_cell.angle_beta   90.00
_cell.angle_gamma   90.00
#
_symmetry.space_group_name_H-M   'P 1'
#
loop_
_entity.id
_entity.type
_entity.pdbx_description
1 polymer ?
#
loop_
_entity_poly.entity_id
_entity_poly.type
_entity_poly.pdbx_seq_one_letter_code
_entity_poly.pdbx_strand_id
1 'polypeptide(L)'
;MSVRTLIEHGQKVQHKINQQKHASSKDCMKLADKTNKETHMQKRRKLSHSLEDAMIEAIHLSVGKFTYMNMMWLRHPEQLTDLSLAADYDPMKCFNSLDGKLQGQLRELQQAVTSKFHEVFTNILFWKEFKSQMQQQHSNSITHIRHTVGASIFDCKPSELDTATARMKFKEDIRFIEEADGTTRYKSLCPILYKDYEGHHEKRKIFLNRSLFQIYTALVCGSIAVTRKTDASGRPTLEDIWGLKSTGITPGAIAACAIYHFYHHAENTTVRAMASVVDQENTDALDEIGVDSGAEDSETSTNGSQKPDMKSGNELQKMITSHPQALVNQTQIRMVQL
;
A
#
# COMPACT_ATOMS: atom_id res chain seq x y z
N MET A 1 48.33 -35.73 23.64
CA MET A 1 47.64 -34.53 23.11
C MET A 1 47.36 -33.60 24.27
N SER A 2 47.65 -32.30 24.16
CA SER A 2 47.36 -31.34 25.22
C SER A 2 45.92 -30.84 25.12
N VAL A 3 45.30 -30.52 26.25
CA VAL A 3 43.95 -29.92 26.34
C VAL A 3 43.85 -28.68 25.44
N ARG A 4 44.93 -27.90 25.35
CA ARG A 4 44.99 -26.71 24.50
C ARG A 4 44.85 -27.04 23.01
N THR A 5 45.49 -28.13 22.58
CA THR A 5 45.42 -28.62 21.20
C THR A 5 44.01 -29.11 20.84
N LEU A 6 43.30 -29.71 21.81
CA LEU A 6 41.92 -30.16 21.63
C LEU A 6 40.95 -28.98 21.47
N ILE A 7 41.13 -27.93 22.28
CA ILE A 7 40.32 -26.70 22.22
C ILE A 7 40.52 -25.98 20.89
N GLU A 8 41.77 -25.81 20.44
CA GLU A 8 42.08 -25.17 19.16
C GLU A 8 41.50 -25.97 17.97
N HIS A 9 41.53 -27.31 18.06
CA HIS A 9 40.93 -28.15 17.02
C HIS A 9 39.40 -28.01 17.01
N GLY A 10 38.76 -28.00 18.19
CA GLY A 10 37.32 -27.78 18.32
C GLY A 10 36.87 -26.43 17.75
N GLN A 11 37.62 -25.36 18.03
CA GLN A 11 37.33 -24.01 17.50
C GLN A 11 37.46 -23.96 15.97
N LYS A 12 38.49 -24.61 15.40
CA LYS A 12 38.66 -24.69 13.93
C LYS A 12 37.54 -25.46 13.25
N VAL A 13 37.11 -26.57 13.84
CA VAL A 13 35.99 -27.38 13.33
C VAL A 13 34.69 -26.59 13.39
N GLN A 14 34.40 -25.93 14.52
CA GLN A 14 33.20 -25.11 14.66
C GLN A 14 33.18 -23.93 13.68
N HIS A 15 34.33 -23.30 13.44
CA HIS A 15 34.42 -22.21 12.47
C HIS A 15 34.12 -22.68 11.03
N LYS A 16 34.65 -23.84 10.62
CA LYS A 16 34.32 -24.44 9.32
C LYS A 16 32.83 -24.77 9.18
N ILE A 17 32.22 -25.33 10.22
CA ILE A 17 30.78 -25.63 10.25
C ILE A 17 29.96 -24.35 10.06
N ASN A 18 30.33 -23.26 10.75
CA ASN A 18 29.63 -21.99 10.64
C ASN A 18 29.80 -21.35 9.24
N GLN A 19 30.99 -21.41 8.64
CA GLN A 19 31.22 -20.93 7.27
C GLN A 19 30.40 -21.72 6.25
N GLN A 20 30.31 -23.04 6.39
CA GLN A 20 29.55 -23.91 5.48
C GLN A 20 28.04 -23.66 5.60
N LYS A 21 27.53 -23.45 6.82
CA LYS A 21 26.13 -23.03 7.04
C LYS A 21 25.81 -21.68 6.40
N HIS A 22 26.72 -20.70 6.50
CA HIS A 22 26.53 -19.39 5.86
C HIS A 22 26.55 -19.46 4.32
N ALA A 23 27.44 -20.29 3.74
CA ALA A 23 27.49 -20.50 2.29
C ALA A 23 26.19 -21.18 1.80
N SER A 24 25.77 -22.26 2.46
CA SER A 24 24.52 -22.97 2.13
C SER A 24 23.28 -22.09 2.28
N SER A 25 23.22 -21.24 3.31
CA SER A 25 22.13 -20.28 3.50
C SER A 25 22.07 -19.23 2.38
N LYS A 26 23.23 -18.70 1.96
CA LYS A 26 23.30 -17.76 0.81
C LYS A 26 22.85 -18.41 -0.49
N ASP A 27 23.21 -19.66 -0.73
CA ASP A 27 22.84 -20.37 -1.96
C ASP A 27 21.35 -20.75 -1.96
N CYS A 28 20.78 -21.14 -0.82
CA CYS A 28 19.33 -21.32 -0.65
C CYS A 28 18.56 -20.03 -0.91
N MET A 29 19.02 -18.88 -0.38
CA MET A 29 18.37 -17.59 -0.66
C MET A 29 18.41 -17.23 -2.15
N LYS A 30 19.57 -17.41 -2.81
CA LYS A 30 19.69 -17.16 -4.25
C LYS A 30 18.78 -18.05 -5.09
N LEU A 31 18.63 -19.32 -4.72
CA LEU A 31 17.72 -20.25 -5.39
C LEU A 31 16.26 -19.80 -5.20
N ALA A 32 15.87 -19.47 -3.97
CA ALA A 32 14.52 -19.00 -3.66
C ALA A 32 14.17 -17.71 -4.41
N ASP A 33 15.11 -16.75 -4.48
CA ASP A 33 14.92 -15.49 -5.23
C ASP A 33 14.77 -15.73 -6.74
N LYS A 34 15.52 -16.69 -7.30
CA LYS A 34 15.44 -17.03 -8.73
C LYS A 34 14.11 -17.72 -9.05
N THR A 35 13.69 -18.69 -8.23
CA THR A 35 12.41 -19.39 -8.40
C THR A 35 11.24 -18.42 -8.23
N ASN A 36 11.25 -17.56 -7.21
CA ASN A 36 10.23 -16.52 -7.03
C ASN A 36 10.16 -15.56 -8.21
N LYS A 37 11.31 -15.15 -8.77
CA LYS A 37 11.35 -14.32 -9.99
C LYS A 37 10.72 -15.02 -11.20
N GLU A 38 11.05 -16.28 -11.45
CA GLU A 38 10.52 -17.04 -12.60
C GLU A 38 9.01 -17.29 -12.48
N THR A 39 8.52 -17.68 -11.29
CA THR A 39 7.09 -17.88 -11.06
C THR A 39 6.30 -16.56 -11.17
N HIS A 40 6.85 -15.46 -10.64
CA HIS A 40 6.23 -14.14 -10.77
C HIS A 40 6.20 -13.65 -12.23
N MET A 41 7.27 -13.91 -12.99
CA MET A 41 7.33 -13.58 -14.42
C MET A 41 6.33 -14.39 -15.25
N GLN A 42 6.19 -15.70 -14.99
CA GLN A 42 5.21 -16.56 -15.69
C GLN A 42 3.75 -16.17 -15.36
N LYS A 43 3.46 -15.86 -14.10
CA LYS A 43 2.12 -15.43 -13.67
C LYS A 43 1.74 -14.08 -14.28
N ARG A 44 2.70 -13.15 -14.35
CA ARG A 44 2.53 -11.84 -15.00
C ARG A 44 2.29 -11.98 -16.50
N ARG A 45 3.02 -12.88 -17.19
CA ARG A 45 2.80 -13.18 -18.62
C ARG A 45 1.42 -13.76 -18.94
N LYS A 46 0.89 -14.64 -18.07
CA LYS A 46 -0.47 -15.19 -18.24
C LYS A 46 -1.56 -14.14 -18.02
N LEU A 47 -1.39 -13.26 -17.02
CA LEU A 47 -2.36 -12.20 -16.75
C LEU A 47 -2.33 -11.11 -17.84
N SER A 48 -1.15 -10.78 -18.37
CA SER A 48 -0.99 -9.81 -19.45
C SER A 48 -1.52 -10.28 -20.80
N HIS A 49 -1.76 -11.58 -21.01
CA HIS A 49 -2.42 -12.04 -22.24
C HIS A 49 -3.94 -11.85 -22.24
N SER A 50 -4.54 -11.51 -21.09
CA SER A 50 -5.99 -11.26 -20.97
C SER A 50 -6.34 -9.77 -20.87
N LEU A 51 -5.37 -8.90 -20.59
CA LEU A 51 -5.55 -7.47 -20.43
C LEU A 51 -4.72 -6.78 -21.51
N GLU A 52 -5.30 -5.83 -22.24
CA GLU A 52 -4.56 -5.06 -23.24
C GLU A 52 -3.40 -4.29 -22.58
N ASP A 53 -2.24 -4.22 -23.24
CA ASP A 53 -1.04 -3.57 -22.69
C ASP A 53 -1.29 -2.11 -22.26
N ALA A 54 -2.10 -1.38 -23.03
CA ALA A 54 -2.49 0.00 -22.71
C ALA A 54 -3.29 0.10 -21.39
N MET A 55 -4.04 -0.94 -21.04
CA MET A 55 -4.76 -1.01 -19.78
C MET A 55 -3.82 -1.31 -18.61
N ILE A 56 -2.83 -2.19 -18.81
CA ILE A 56 -1.81 -2.49 -17.79
C ILE A 56 -1.02 -1.22 -17.45
N GLU A 57 -0.60 -0.45 -18.46
CA GLU A 57 0.08 0.83 -18.24
C GLU A 57 -0.79 1.83 -17.48
N ALA A 58 -2.07 1.93 -17.85
CA ALA A 58 -3.01 2.80 -17.14
C ALA A 58 -3.25 2.35 -15.69
N ILE A 59 -3.32 1.04 -15.43
CA ILE A 59 -3.38 0.49 -14.08
C ILE A 59 -2.13 0.91 -13.31
N HIS A 60 -0.93 0.72 -13.88
CA HIS A 60 0.32 1.06 -13.20
C HIS A 60 0.38 2.54 -12.81
N LEU A 61 -0.02 3.44 -13.72
CA LEU A 61 -0.03 4.87 -13.45
C LEU A 61 -1.07 5.23 -12.37
N SER A 62 -2.28 4.67 -12.47
CA SER A 62 -3.38 4.95 -11.54
C SER A 62 -3.11 4.39 -10.15
N VAL A 63 -2.50 3.20 -10.06
CA VAL A 63 -2.07 2.56 -8.82
C VAL A 63 -1.09 3.44 -8.08
N GLY A 64 -0.07 3.99 -8.76
CA GLY A 64 0.90 4.89 -8.13
C GLY A 64 0.21 6.12 -7.54
N LYS A 65 -0.66 6.76 -8.32
CA LYS A 65 -1.42 7.93 -7.87
C LYS A 65 -2.29 7.58 -6.67
N PHE A 66 -3.07 6.50 -6.75
CA PHE A 66 -3.94 6.07 -5.66
C PHE A 66 -3.14 5.73 -4.39
N THR A 67 -2.03 5.01 -4.53
CA THR A 67 -1.18 4.59 -3.40
C THR A 67 -0.55 5.78 -2.67
N TYR A 68 -0.12 6.82 -3.40
CA TYR A 68 0.57 7.97 -2.79
C TYR A 68 -0.33 9.16 -2.49
N MET A 69 -1.47 9.31 -3.17
CA MET A 69 -2.34 10.49 -3.05
C MET A 69 -3.69 10.18 -2.43
N ASN A 70 -4.12 8.93 -2.37
CA ASN A 70 -5.45 8.56 -1.90
C ASN A 70 -5.32 7.56 -0.75
N MET A 71 -6.30 6.68 -0.62
CA MET A 71 -6.25 5.59 0.34
C MET A 71 -5.10 4.63 0.03
N MET A 72 -4.16 4.61 0.96
CA MET A 72 -2.94 3.82 0.88
C MET A 72 -3.18 2.31 0.86
N TRP A 73 -4.34 1.86 1.33
CA TRP A 73 -4.71 0.46 1.35
C TRP A 73 -6.06 0.20 0.74
N LEU A 74 -6.06 -0.78 -0.15
CA LEU A 74 -7.22 -1.50 -0.62
C LEU A 74 -7.10 -2.93 -0.11
N ARG A 75 -7.59 -3.17 1.11
CA ARG A 75 -7.46 -4.47 1.79
C ARG A 75 -8.28 -5.56 1.11
N HIS A 76 -9.55 -5.24 0.87
CA HIS A 76 -10.53 -6.14 0.29
C HIS A 76 -11.11 -5.55 -1.00
N PRO A 77 -10.34 -5.48 -2.11
CA PRO A 77 -10.86 -4.99 -3.38
C PRO A 77 -12.11 -5.74 -3.85
N GLU A 78 -12.29 -6.99 -3.41
CA GLU A 78 -13.50 -7.78 -3.62
C GLU A 78 -14.77 -7.06 -3.13
N GLN A 79 -14.70 -6.33 -2.01
CA GLN A 79 -15.81 -5.54 -1.48
C GLN A 79 -16.20 -4.35 -2.38
N LEU A 80 -15.32 -3.97 -3.31
CA LEU A 80 -15.58 -2.91 -4.28
C LEU A 80 -16.06 -3.43 -5.64
N THR A 81 -15.97 -4.73 -5.89
CA THR A 81 -16.27 -5.31 -7.21
C THR A 81 -17.75 -5.15 -7.56
N ASP A 82 -18.62 -5.39 -6.57
CA ASP A 82 -20.08 -5.34 -6.73
C ASP A 82 -20.71 -4.07 -6.17
N LEU A 83 -19.88 -3.13 -5.69
CA LEU A 83 -20.36 -1.90 -5.07
C LEU A 83 -20.78 -0.89 -6.14
N SER A 84 -22.05 -0.50 -6.12
CA SER A 84 -22.55 0.62 -6.93
C SER A 84 -22.41 1.94 -6.17
N LEU A 85 -22.22 3.04 -6.90
CA LEU A 85 -22.09 4.37 -6.27
C LEU A 85 -23.43 4.79 -5.65
N ALA A 86 -23.44 5.00 -4.34
CA ALA A 86 -24.62 5.46 -3.61
C ALA A 86 -24.91 6.93 -3.91
N ALA A 87 -26.14 7.25 -4.34
CA ALA A 87 -26.53 8.61 -4.72
C ALA A 87 -26.53 9.60 -3.54
N ASP A 88 -26.74 9.10 -2.32
CA ASP A 88 -26.82 9.82 -1.06
C ASP A 88 -25.49 9.84 -0.27
N TYR A 89 -24.39 9.41 -0.90
CA TYR A 89 -23.07 9.41 -0.28
C TYR A 89 -22.66 10.81 0.22
N ASP A 90 -22.37 10.91 1.52
CA ASP A 90 -21.85 12.11 2.18
C ASP A 90 -20.35 11.94 2.49
N PRO A 91 -19.44 12.65 1.80
CA PRO A 91 -18.00 12.61 2.05
C PRO A 91 -17.63 12.97 3.50
N MET A 92 -18.43 13.78 4.19
CA MET A 92 -18.16 14.17 5.58
C MET A 92 -18.46 13.05 6.59
N LYS A 93 -19.25 12.05 6.18
CA LYS A 93 -19.65 10.90 6.99
C LYS A 93 -19.03 9.60 6.49
N CYS A 94 -18.09 9.67 5.56
CA CYS A 94 -17.52 8.48 4.94
C CYS A 94 -16.83 7.55 5.94
N PHE A 95 -16.36 8.05 7.08
CA PHE A 95 -15.75 7.20 8.11
C PHE A 95 -16.73 6.69 9.18
N ASN A 96 -18.00 7.07 9.13
CA ASN A 96 -18.99 6.73 10.15
C ASN A 96 -19.54 5.30 10.02
N SER A 97 -19.45 4.71 8.84
CA SER A 97 -19.90 3.35 8.56
C SER A 97 -18.94 2.65 7.61
N LEU A 98 -18.98 1.32 7.56
CA LEU A 98 -18.19 0.55 6.60
C LEU A 98 -18.59 0.89 5.16
N ASP A 99 -19.90 0.95 4.86
CA ASP A 99 -20.39 1.32 3.53
C ASP A 99 -19.88 2.71 3.10
N GLY A 100 -19.90 3.69 4.00
CA GLY A 100 -19.32 5.01 3.74
C GLY A 100 -17.83 4.95 3.39
N LYS A 101 -17.07 4.07 4.05
CA LYS A 101 -15.62 3.90 3.78
C LYS A 101 -15.41 3.28 2.41
N LEU A 102 -16.18 2.22 2.08
CA LEU A 102 -16.13 1.54 0.79
C LEU A 102 -16.54 2.47 -0.37
N GLN A 103 -17.61 3.25 -0.19
CA GLN A 103 -18.03 4.28 -1.14
C GLN A 103 -16.95 5.35 -1.34
N GLY A 104 -16.31 5.79 -0.26
CA GLY A 104 -15.16 6.70 -0.33
C GLY A 104 -14.01 6.11 -1.16
N GLN A 105 -13.62 4.87 -0.88
CA GLN A 105 -12.57 4.17 -1.62
C GLN A 105 -12.89 4.03 -3.11
N LEU A 106 -14.11 3.60 -3.44
CA LEU A 106 -14.53 3.42 -4.84
C LEU A 106 -14.50 4.75 -5.60
N ARG A 107 -14.94 5.85 -4.98
CA ARG A 107 -14.93 7.19 -5.59
C ARG A 107 -13.51 7.72 -5.78
N GLU A 108 -12.65 7.58 -4.78
CA GLU A 108 -11.24 7.96 -4.91
C GLU A 108 -10.55 7.15 -6.02
N LEU A 109 -10.87 5.87 -6.14
CA LEU A 109 -10.34 5.01 -7.18
C LEU A 109 -10.81 5.42 -8.57
N GLN A 110 -12.11 5.72 -8.72
CA GLN A 110 -12.66 6.23 -9.99
C GLN A 110 -12.09 7.59 -10.37
N GLN A 111 -11.66 8.42 -9.41
CA GLN A 111 -10.95 9.66 -9.69
C GLN A 111 -9.48 9.43 -10.09
N ALA A 112 -8.85 8.40 -9.54
CA ALA A 112 -7.46 8.05 -9.86
C ALA A 112 -7.34 7.34 -11.21
N VAL A 113 -8.29 6.48 -11.54
CA VAL A 113 -8.35 5.70 -12.78
C VAL A 113 -9.16 6.46 -13.85
N THR A 114 -8.66 6.52 -15.08
CA THR A 114 -9.40 7.16 -16.18
C THR A 114 -10.76 6.50 -16.40
N SER A 115 -11.81 7.29 -16.63
CA SER A 115 -13.20 6.83 -16.80
C SER A 115 -13.38 5.74 -17.87
N LYS A 116 -12.56 5.75 -18.92
CA LYS A 116 -12.53 4.72 -19.96
C LYS A 116 -12.25 3.29 -19.45
N PHE A 117 -11.76 3.14 -18.21
CA PHE A 117 -11.48 1.86 -17.57
C PHE A 117 -12.41 1.56 -16.39
N HIS A 118 -13.47 2.34 -16.15
CA HIS A 118 -14.37 2.07 -15.02
C HIS A 118 -15.21 0.80 -15.25
N GLU A 119 -15.56 0.50 -16.49
CA GLU A 119 -16.32 -0.73 -16.82
C GLU A 119 -15.56 -2.01 -16.42
N VAL A 120 -14.22 -1.96 -16.44
CA VAL A 120 -13.38 -3.12 -16.06
C VAL A 120 -13.27 -3.32 -14.55
N PHE A 121 -13.87 -2.46 -13.71
CA PHE A 121 -13.94 -2.69 -12.27
C PHE A 121 -14.82 -3.90 -11.91
N THR A 122 -15.68 -4.34 -12.83
CA THR A 122 -16.42 -5.61 -12.67
C THR A 122 -15.52 -6.84 -12.90
N ASN A 123 -14.31 -6.67 -13.44
CA ASN A 123 -13.40 -7.76 -13.76
C ASN A 123 -12.49 -8.08 -12.56
N ILE A 124 -12.63 -9.26 -11.98
CA ILE A 124 -11.80 -9.73 -10.86
C ILE A 124 -10.28 -9.71 -11.16
N LEU A 125 -9.87 -9.87 -12.42
CA LEU A 125 -8.47 -9.82 -12.82
C LEU A 125 -7.89 -8.40 -12.70
N PHE A 126 -8.71 -7.36 -12.94
CA PHE A 126 -8.30 -5.97 -12.72
C PHE A 126 -7.92 -5.76 -11.26
N TRP A 127 -8.79 -6.15 -10.32
CA TRP A 127 -8.55 -5.99 -8.89
C TRP A 127 -7.32 -6.75 -8.39
N LYS A 128 -7.13 -7.97 -8.90
CA LYS A 128 -5.95 -8.78 -8.59
C LYS A 128 -4.66 -8.11 -9.04
N GLU A 129 -4.63 -7.57 -10.26
CA GLU A 129 -3.47 -6.84 -10.77
C GLU A 129 -3.28 -5.51 -10.02
N PHE A 130 -4.35 -4.76 -9.80
CA PHE A 130 -4.32 -3.48 -9.08
C PHE A 130 -3.74 -3.66 -7.67
N LYS A 131 -4.24 -4.63 -6.89
CA LYS A 131 -3.72 -4.96 -5.56
C LYS A 131 -2.26 -5.40 -5.61
N SER A 132 -1.89 -6.25 -6.57
CA SER A 132 -0.49 -6.69 -6.77
C SER A 132 0.43 -5.50 -7.02
N GLN A 133 0.03 -4.58 -7.90
CA GLN A 133 0.80 -3.38 -8.22
C GLN A 133 0.87 -2.41 -7.05
N MET A 134 -0.20 -2.23 -6.27
CA MET A 134 -0.16 -1.43 -5.04
C MET A 134 0.89 -1.98 -4.06
N GLN A 135 0.87 -3.29 -3.80
CA GLN A 135 1.84 -3.93 -2.90
C GLN A 135 3.29 -3.78 -3.41
N GLN A 136 3.48 -3.85 -4.73
CA GLN A 136 4.78 -3.61 -5.35
C GLN A 136 5.22 -2.15 -5.16
N GLN A 137 4.33 -1.16 -5.37
CA GLN A 137 4.64 0.26 -5.15
C GLN A 137 4.99 0.55 -3.70
N HIS A 138 4.26 -0.05 -2.76
CA HIS A 138 4.56 0.02 -1.32
C HIS A 138 5.94 -0.51 -0.99
N SER A 139 6.23 -1.75 -1.44
CA SER A 139 7.53 -2.39 -1.20
C SER A 139 8.68 -1.57 -1.78
N ASN A 140 8.53 -1.11 -3.03
CA ASN A 140 9.51 -0.27 -3.70
C ASN A 140 9.73 1.05 -2.96
N SER A 141 8.66 1.70 -2.51
CA SER A 141 8.72 2.97 -1.78
C SER A 141 9.43 2.83 -0.44
N ILE A 142 9.11 1.79 0.33
CA ILE A 142 9.78 1.50 1.60
C ILE A 142 11.26 1.25 1.37
N THR A 143 11.62 0.41 0.40
CA THR A 143 13.02 0.14 0.04
C THR A 143 13.73 1.41 -0.40
N HIS A 144 13.08 2.23 -1.23
CA HIS A 144 13.65 3.47 -1.73
C HIS A 144 13.91 4.49 -0.60
N ILE A 145 12.93 4.67 0.28
CA ILE A 145 13.08 5.54 1.46
C ILE A 145 14.21 5.02 2.35
N ARG A 146 14.21 3.74 2.70
CA ARG A 146 15.24 3.16 3.59
C ARG A 146 16.65 3.28 3.02
N HIS A 147 16.85 2.92 1.76
CA HIS A 147 18.20 2.72 1.22
C HIS A 147 18.73 3.87 0.37
N THR A 148 17.87 4.75 -0.14
CA THR A 148 18.30 5.81 -1.07
C THR A 148 18.25 7.20 -0.43
N VAL A 149 17.18 7.54 0.27
CA VAL A 149 16.94 8.92 0.73
C VAL A 149 16.85 9.06 2.25
N GLY A 150 16.66 7.98 2.98
CA GLY A 150 16.36 8.00 4.42
C GLY A 150 17.44 8.70 5.23
N ALA A 151 18.71 8.49 4.92
CA ALA A 151 19.82 9.18 5.56
C ALA A 151 19.69 10.71 5.46
N SER A 152 19.25 11.22 4.30
CA SER A 152 19.01 12.65 4.07
C SER A 152 17.71 13.18 4.67
N ILE A 153 16.67 12.35 4.74
CA ILE A 153 15.38 12.70 5.35
C ILE A 153 15.53 12.81 6.87
N PHE A 154 16.19 11.85 7.49
CA PHE A 154 16.30 11.72 8.96
C PHE A 154 17.60 12.28 9.52
N ASP A 155 18.39 12.97 8.70
CA ASP A 155 19.69 13.54 9.06
C ASP A 155 20.57 12.56 9.85
N CYS A 156 20.78 11.38 9.27
CA CYS A 156 21.50 10.29 9.93
C CYS A 156 22.44 9.54 8.98
N LYS A 157 23.29 8.68 9.53
CA LYS A 157 24.16 7.82 8.72
C LYS A 157 23.35 6.67 8.12
N PRO A 158 23.63 6.23 6.89
CA PRO A 158 22.99 5.05 6.30
C PRO A 158 23.05 3.80 7.19
N SER A 159 24.17 3.59 7.89
CA SER A 159 24.36 2.48 8.83
C SER A 159 23.36 2.46 9.97
N GLU A 160 22.77 3.61 10.31
CA GLU A 160 21.75 3.72 11.36
C GLU A 160 20.36 3.32 10.86
N LEU A 161 20.21 3.05 9.55
CA LEU A 161 18.98 2.60 8.90
C LEU A 161 19.03 1.14 8.46
N ASP A 162 20.22 0.54 8.41
CA ASP A 162 20.46 -0.79 7.85
C ASP A 162 19.76 -1.92 8.62
N THR A 163 19.60 -1.78 9.93
CA THR A 163 19.04 -2.83 10.79
C THR A 163 17.81 -2.34 11.56
N ALA A 164 16.90 -3.26 11.88
CA ALA A 164 15.72 -2.95 12.69
C ALA A 164 16.12 -2.33 14.05
N THR A 165 17.10 -2.92 14.72
CA THR A 165 17.65 -2.43 15.98
C THR A 165 18.21 -1.01 15.87
N ALA A 166 18.97 -0.70 14.81
CA ALA A 166 19.50 0.64 14.61
C ALA A 166 18.38 1.68 14.41
N ARG A 167 17.28 1.29 13.76
CA ARG A 167 16.11 2.17 13.53
C ARG A 167 15.29 2.42 14.79
N MET A 168 15.47 1.65 15.86
CA MET A 168 14.76 1.89 17.13
C MET A 168 15.11 3.23 17.79
N LYS A 169 16.19 3.91 17.38
CA LYS A 169 16.49 5.25 17.86
C LYS A 169 15.41 6.30 17.52
N PHE A 170 14.57 6.01 16.52
CA PHE A 170 13.48 6.88 16.07
C PHE A 170 12.12 6.50 16.67
N LYS A 171 12.08 5.55 17.63
CA LYS A 171 10.83 5.08 18.24
C LYS A 171 10.03 6.19 18.91
N GLU A 172 10.71 7.22 19.41
CA GLU A 172 10.10 8.38 20.06
C GLU A 172 9.33 9.26 19.07
N ASP A 173 9.87 9.46 17.86
CA ASP A 173 9.23 10.26 16.80
C ASP A 173 7.87 9.70 16.40
N ILE A 174 7.74 8.38 16.46
CA ILE A 174 6.53 7.63 16.15
C ILE A 174 5.70 7.27 17.39
N ARG A 175 6.14 7.68 18.59
CA ARG A 175 5.56 7.27 19.90
C ARG A 175 5.26 5.78 20.00
N PHE A 176 6.21 4.96 19.58
CA PHE A 176 6.16 3.53 19.85
C PHE A 176 6.43 3.29 21.34
N ILE A 177 5.55 2.54 21.99
CA ILE A 177 5.61 2.20 23.41
C ILE A 177 5.57 0.70 23.55
N GLU A 178 6.45 0.20 24.40
CA GLU A 178 6.43 -1.15 24.93
C GLU A 178 5.98 -1.04 26.39
N GLU A 179 4.84 -1.64 26.70
CA GLU A 179 4.26 -1.67 28.04
C GLU A 179 4.96 -2.75 28.88
N ALA A 180 4.75 -2.73 30.21
CA ALA A 180 5.42 -3.64 31.13
C ALA A 180 5.08 -5.13 30.92
N ASP A 181 3.95 -5.43 30.27
CA ASP A 181 3.51 -6.77 29.91
C ASP A 181 4.10 -7.27 28.57
N GLY A 182 4.95 -6.47 27.92
CA GLY A 182 5.53 -6.75 26.62
C GLY A 182 4.60 -6.45 25.44
N THR A 183 3.41 -5.90 25.68
CA THR A 183 2.55 -5.41 24.60
C THR A 183 3.14 -4.15 23.99
N THR A 184 2.97 -4.00 22.68
CA THR A 184 3.50 -2.84 21.96
C THR A 184 2.37 -2.08 21.29
N ARG A 185 2.42 -0.75 21.35
CA ARG A 185 1.41 0.11 20.73
C ARG A 185 1.99 1.45 20.30
N TYR A 186 1.24 2.13 19.45
CA TYR A 186 1.53 3.51 19.06
C TYR A 186 0.57 4.44 19.78
N LYS A 187 1.08 5.50 20.41
CA LYS A 187 0.19 6.55 20.94
C LYS A 187 -0.34 7.41 19.80
N SER A 188 -1.60 7.83 19.95
CA SER A 188 -2.15 8.92 19.15
C SER A 188 -1.30 10.19 19.34
N LEU A 189 -1.21 11.00 18.26
CA LEU A 189 -0.49 12.28 18.22
C LEU A 189 1.03 12.14 18.47
N CYS A 190 1.75 11.57 17.52
CA CYS A 190 3.20 11.43 17.58
C CYS A 190 3.96 12.68 17.07
N PRO A 191 5.20 12.95 17.57
CA PRO A 191 6.02 14.08 17.14
C PRO A 191 6.17 14.21 15.63
N ILE A 192 6.23 13.08 14.91
CA ILE A 192 6.34 13.09 13.45
C ILE A 192 5.17 13.76 12.74
N LEU A 193 4.01 13.86 13.38
CA LEU A 193 2.87 14.58 12.80
C LEU A 193 2.97 16.09 12.99
N TYR A 194 3.94 16.62 13.73
CA TYR A 194 4.00 18.05 14.00
C TYR A 194 5.33 18.64 13.55
N LYS A 195 5.26 19.89 13.12
CA LYS A 195 6.42 20.77 13.14
C LYS A 195 6.79 21.06 14.59
N ASP A 196 8.07 20.92 14.96
CA ASP A 196 8.63 21.35 16.24
C ASP A 196 7.75 20.95 17.45
N TYR A 197 7.54 19.64 17.64
CA TYR A 197 6.61 19.12 18.64
C TYR A 197 7.12 19.30 20.08
N GLU A 198 6.46 20.15 20.86
CA GLU A 198 6.82 20.44 22.26
C GLU A 198 6.00 19.61 23.28
N GLY A 199 5.38 18.52 22.84
CA GLY A 199 4.60 17.64 23.72
C GLY A 199 3.10 17.95 23.81
N HIS A 200 2.62 19.02 23.17
CA HIS A 200 1.20 19.39 23.14
C HIS A 200 0.63 19.48 21.72
N HIS A 201 -0.68 19.22 21.60
CA HIS A 201 -1.38 19.29 20.33
C HIS A 201 -1.54 20.73 19.84
N GLU A 202 -0.93 21.04 18.69
CA GLU A 202 -1.12 22.31 17.99
C GLU A 202 -1.68 22.08 16.60
N LYS A 203 -2.96 22.41 16.40
CA LYS A 203 -3.64 22.24 15.11
C LYS A 203 -2.95 22.96 13.95
N ARG A 204 -2.22 24.05 14.19
CA ARG A 204 -1.49 24.79 13.15
C ARG A 204 -0.15 24.17 12.77
N LYS A 205 0.37 23.25 13.59
CA LYS A 205 1.65 22.57 13.35
C LYS A 205 1.47 21.14 12.86
N ILE A 206 0.26 20.58 12.94
CA ILE A 206 -0.03 19.23 12.48
C ILE A 206 0.19 19.10 10.96
N PHE A 207 0.77 17.99 10.54
CA PHE A 207 1.20 17.62 9.20
C PHE A 207 2.26 18.54 8.58
N LEU A 208 2.87 19.44 9.37
CA LEU A 208 3.91 20.35 8.89
C LEU A 208 5.34 19.86 9.21
N ASN A 209 5.50 18.59 9.57
CA ASN A 209 6.81 18.03 9.85
C ASN A 209 7.66 17.95 8.57
N ARG A 210 8.91 18.43 8.65
CA ARG A 210 9.84 18.48 7.52
C ARG A 210 10.09 17.11 6.88
N SER A 211 10.19 16.05 7.69
CA SER A 211 10.43 14.69 7.21
C SER A 211 9.27 14.20 6.33
N LEU A 212 8.02 14.56 6.67
CA LEU A 212 6.86 14.21 5.84
C LEU A 212 6.93 14.85 4.46
N PHE A 213 7.33 16.12 4.36
CA PHE A 213 7.52 16.79 3.08
C PHE A 213 8.66 16.19 2.25
N GLN A 214 9.75 15.79 2.90
CA GLN A 214 10.86 15.14 2.20
C GLN A 214 10.49 13.73 1.73
N ILE A 215 9.69 12.98 2.50
CA ILE A 215 9.12 11.70 2.06
C ILE A 215 8.20 11.92 0.86
N TYR A 216 7.29 12.89 0.92
CA TYR A 216 6.43 13.26 -0.21
C TYR A 216 7.27 13.56 -1.46
N THR A 217 8.29 14.40 -1.30
CA THR A 217 9.22 14.77 -2.37
C THR A 217 9.93 13.54 -2.94
N ALA A 218 10.38 12.60 -2.10
CA ALA A 218 11.00 11.36 -2.55
C ALA A 218 10.04 10.49 -3.39
N LEU A 219 8.79 10.37 -2.94
CA LEU A 219 7.78 9.51 -3.57
C LEU A 219 7.28 10.09 -4.90
N VAL A 220 7.08 11.41 -4.97
CA VAL A 220 6.42 12.07 -6.10
C VAL A 220 7.43 12.72 -7.06
N CYS A 221 8.50 13.32 -6.53
CA CYS A 221 9.50 14.03 -7.32
C CYS A 221 10.79 13.21 -7.52
N GLY A 222 10.95 12.11 -6.78
CA GLY A 222 12.10 11.20 -6.85
C GLY A 222 13.25 11.56 -5.91
N SER A 223 14.20 10.63 -5.75
CA SER A 223 15.31 10.76 -4.79
C SER A 223 16.26 11.94 -5.04
N ILE A 224 16.42 12.33 -6.31
CA ILE A 224 17.30 13.45 -6.67
C ILE A 224 16.79 14.75 -6.06
N ALA A 225 15.46 14.95 -6.02
CA ALA A 225 14.84 16.14 -5.44
C ALA A 225 15.06 16.25 -3.92
N VAL A 226 15.32 15.14 -3.23
CA VAL A 226 15.63 15.12 -1.79
C VAL A 226 17.12 15.31 -1.51
N THR A 227 17.97 14.71 -2.35
CA THR A 227 19.42 14.62 -2.09
C THR A 227 20.23 15.75 -2.74
N ARG A 228 19.74 16.37 -3.81
CA ARG A 228 20.42 17.47 -4.52
C ARG A 228 19.51 18.69 -4.58
N LYS A 229 20.05 19.85 -4.20
CA LYS A 229 19.37 21.15 -4.33
C LYS A 229 19.40 21.73 -5.76
N THR A 230 20.00 21.03 -6.73
CA THR A 230 20.18 21.54 -8.09
C THR A 230 20.00 20.47 -9.16
N ASP A 231 19.36 20.94 -10.23
CA ASP A 231 19.06 20.39 -11.55
C ASP A 231 18.06 19.22 -11.61
N ALA A 232 16.82 19.62 -11.88
CA ALA A 232 15.72 18.76 -12.27
C ALA A 232 16.15 17.82 -13.38
N SER A 233 15.90 16.52 -13.19
CA SER A 233 16.06 15.56 -14.28
C SER A 233 15.18 16.01 -15.45
N GLY A 234 15.66 15.93 -16.70
CA GLY A 234 14.85 16.29 -17.87
C GLY A 234 13.61 15.41 -18.09
N ARG A 235 13.34 14.44 -17.21
CA ARG A 235 12.11 13.63 -17.22
C ARG A 235 11.04 14.29 -16.34
N PRO A 236 9.78 14.31 -16.79
CA PRO A 236 8.69 14.81 -15.96
C PRO A 236 8.56 13.98 -14.68
N THR A 237 8.33 14.66 -13.55
CA THR A 237 8.11 14.00 -12.26
C THR A 237 6.69 13.43 -12.17
N LEU A 238 6.38 12.60 -11.16
CA LEU A 238 4.99 12.20 -10.93
C LEU A 238 4.12 13.39 -10.54
N GLU A 239 4.72 14.43 -9.94
CA GLU A 239 4.04 15.71 -9.67
C GLU A 239 3.50 16.32 -10.96
N ASP A 240 4.33 16.35 -12.01
CA ASP A 240 3.97 16.89 -13.33
C ASP A 240 2.98 15.97 -14.04
N ILE A 241 3.23 14.65 -14.04
CA ILE A 241 2.39 13.65 -14.71
C ILE A 241 0.97 13.62 -14.11
N TRP A 242 0.84 13.77 -12.79
CA TRP A 242 -0.45 13.76 -12.11
C TRP A 242 -1.09 15.15 -11.99
N GLY A 243 -0.39 16.20 -12.41
CA GLY A 243 -0.88 17.58 -12.34
C GLY A 243 -1.01 18.11 -10.91
N LEU A 244 -0.18 17.67 -9.98
CA LEU A 244 -0.37 17.97 -8.55
C LEU A 244 -0.18 19.44 -8.19
N LYS A 245 0.50 20.21 -9.04
CA LYS A 245 0.64 21.67 -8.89
C LYS A 245 -0.72 22.38 -8.86
N SER A 246 -1.74 21.83 -9.53
CA SER A 246 -3.09 22.41 -9.56
C SER A 246 -4.04 21.77 -8.54
N THR A 247 -3.84 20.50 -8.19
CA THR A 247 -4.72 19.77 -7.27
C THR A 247 -4.27 19.86 -5.80
N GLY A 248 -3.01 20.19 -5.55
CA GLY A 248 -2.42 20.25 -4.22
C GLY A 248 -2.15 18.88 -3.59
N ILE A 249 -1.66 18.91 -2.34
CA ILE A 249 -1.43 17.74 -1.50
C ILE A 249 -2.75 17.35 -0.83
N THR A 250 -3.10 16.08 -0.94
CA THR A 250 -4.32 15.51 -0.34
C THR A 250 -4.07 15.03 1.10
N PRO A 251 -5.12 14.90 1.93
CA PRO A 251 -5.00 14.22 3.22
C PRO A 251 -4.44 12.79 3.10
N GLY A 252 -4.79 12.07 2.03
CA GLY A 252 -4.25 10.75 1.72
C GLY A 252 -2.73 10.75 1.54
N ALA A 253 -2.17 11.76 0.86
CA ALA A 253 -0.72 11.89 0.69
C ALA A 253 0.01 12.14 2.01
N ILE A 254 -0.57 12.94 2.89
CA ILE A 254 -0.03 13.18 4.23
C ILE A 254 -0.03 11.88 5.03
N ALA A 255 -1.14 11.14 5.01
CA ALA A 255 -1.24 9.84 5.66
C ALA A 255 -0.20 8.86 5.09
N ALA A 256 -0.05 8.81 3.76
CA ALA A 256 0.98 8.00 3.08
C ALA A 256 2.38 8.32 3.59
N CYS A 257 2.76 9.58 3.64
CA CYS A 257 4.08 9.99 4.11
C CYS A 257 4.31 9.59 5.57
N ALA A 258 3.30 9.79 6.44
CA ALA A 258 3.39 9.39 7.83
C ALA A 258 3.58 7.87 7.95
N ILE A 259 2.78 7.09 7.23
CA ILE A 259 2.88 5.63 7.23
C ILE A 259 4.23 5.15 6.70
N TYR A 260 4.74 5.71 5.60
CA TYR A 260 6.08 5.35 5.12
C TYR A 260 7.17 5.71 6.11
N HIS A 261 7.02 6.80 6.87
CA HIS A 261 7.88 7.11 8.00
C HIS A 261 7.79 6.02 9.08
N PHE A 262 6.58 5.61 9.47
CA PHE A 262 6.38 4.53 10.44
C PHE A 262 6.98 3.20 9.96
N TYR A 263 6.67 2.77 8.74
CA TYR A 263 7.21 1.53 8.16
C TYR A 263 8.71 1.58 8.01
N HIS A 264 9.28 2.75 7.77
CA HIS A 264 10.72 2.89 7.80
C HIS A 264 11.29 2.44 9.15
N HIS A 265 10.69 2.85 10.28
CA HIS A 265 11.22 2.57 11.61
C HIS A 265 10.79 1.24 12.24
N ALA A 266 9.64 0.70 11.85
CA ALA A 266 9.10 -0.53 12.45
C ALA A 266 10.00 -1.76 12.17
N GLU A 267 10.05 -2.69 13.13
CA GLU A 267 10.60 -4.01 12.88
C GLU A 267 9.70 -4.77 11.89
N ASN A 268 10.28 -5.67 11.09
CA ASN A 268 9.49 -6.46 10.12
C ASN A 268 8.39 -7.30 10.80
N THR A 269 8.60 -7.67 12.06
CA THR A 269 7.63 -8.36 12.94
C THR A 269 6.48 -7.43 13.35
N THR A 270 6.77 -6.20 13.77
CA THR A 270 5.77 -5.18 14.13
C THR A 270 4.93 -4.75 12.93
N VAL A 271 5.54 -4.66 11.74
CA VAL A 271 4.83 -4.42 10.47
C VAL A 271 3.82 -5.52 10.18
N ARG A 272 4.20 -6.78 10.41
CA ARG A 272 3.32 -7.94 10.25
C ARG A 272 2.23 -7.97 11.32
N ALA A 273 2.54 -7.56 12.56
CA ALA A 273 1.57 -7.45 13.64
C ALA A 273 0.55 -6.33 13.39
N MET A 274 0.97 -5.15 12.92
CA MET A 274 0.05 -4.08 12.54
C MET A 274 -0.84 -4.48 11.36
N ALA A 275 -0.28 -5.19 10.37
CA ALA A 275 -1.10 -5.78 9.32
C ALA A 275 -2.14 -6.75 9.91
N SER A 276 -1.73 -7.60 10.87
CA SER A 276 -2.64 -8.55 11.54
C SER A 276 -3.69 -7.89 12.42
N VAL A 277 -3.39 -6.79 13.13
CA VAL A 277 -4.36 -6.08 13.97
C VAL A 277 -5.43 -5.43 13.12
N VAL A 278 -5.03 -4.78 12.02
CA VAL A 278 -5.99 -4.21 11.08
C VAL A 278 -6.75 -5.33 10.35
N ASP A 279 -6.16 -6.53 10.17
CA ASP A 279 -6.87 -7.73 9.64
C ASP A 279 -7.94 -8.22 10.63
N GLN A 280 -7.66 -8.17 11.93
CA GLN A 280 -8.61 -8.55 12.97
C GLN A 280 -9.78 -7.56 13.05
N GLU A 281 -9.51 -6.25 13.13
CA GLU A 281 -10.58 -5.21 13.15
C GLU A 281 -11.52 -5.31 11.94
N ASN A 282 -11.03 -5.82 10.82
CA ASN A 282 -11.82 -6.05 9.62
C ASN A 282 -12.57 -7.38 9.62
N THR A 283 -12.01 -8.43 10.24
CA THR A 283 -12.72 -9.70 10.43
C THR A 283 -13.92 -9.48 11.34
N ASP A 284 -13.71 -8.73 12.42
CA ASP A 284 -14.78 -8.36 13.36
C ASP A 284 -15.87 -7.52 12.65
N ALA A 285 -15.47 -6.65 11.71
CA ALA A 285 -16.41 -5.89 10.88
C ALA A 285 -17.15 -6.75 9.84
N LEU A 286 -16.55 -7.82 9.32
CA LEU A 286 -17.20 -8.77 8.42
C LEU A 286 -18.24 -9.63 9.14
N ASP A 287 -17.91 -10.06 10.36
CA ASP A 287 -18.83 -10.79 11.25
C ASP A 287 -20.05 -9.90 11.61
N GLU A 288 -19.85 -8.59 11.75
CA GLU A 288 -20.92 -7.62 12.01
C GLU A 288 -21.90 -7.45 10.83
N ILE A 289 -21.46 -7.70 9.59
CA ILE A 289 -22.30 -7.61 8.38
C ILE A 289 -23.14 -8.87 8.18
N GLY A 290 -22.86 -9.96 8.91
CA GLY A 290 -23.58 -11.22 8.75
C GLY A 290 -23.35 -11.85 7.38
N VAL A 291 -22.17 -11.65 6.78
CA VAL A 291 -21.76 -12.42 5.60
C VAL A 291 -21.54 -13.85 6.08
N ASP A 292 -22.60 -14.66 5.98
CA ASP A 292 -22.57 -16.09 6.24
C ASP A 292 -21.51 -16.69 5.30
N SER A 293 -20.32 -16.95 5.85
CA SER A 293 -19.25 -17.61 5.13
C SER A 293 -19.72 -19.04 4.93
N GLY A 294 -20.52 -19.26 3.89
CA GLY A 294 -21.14 -20.53 3.56
C GLY A 294 -20.10 -21.63 3.62
N ALA A 295 -20.10 -22.36 4.73
CA ALA A 295 -19.47 -23.65 4.81
C ALA A 295 -20.25 -24.52 3.84
N GLU A 296 -19.65 -24.83 2.70
CA GLU A 296 -20.19 -25.83 1.78
C GLU A 296 -20.23 -27.17 2.51
N ASP A 297 -21.34 -27.46 3.16
CA ASP A 297 -21.67 -28.80 3.62
C ASP A 297 -21.89 -29.66 2.36
N SER A 298 -20.95 -30.58 2.16
CA SER A 298 -21.02 -31.56 1.09
C SER A 298 -22.14 -32.56 1.38
N GLU A 299 -23.36 -32.27 0.91
CA GLU A 299 -24.41 -33.27 0.81
C GLU A 299 -24.35 -33.99 -0.55
N THR A 300 -23.88 -35.23 -0.50
CA THR A 300 -24.09 -36.24 -1.52
C THR A 300 -25.59 -36.46 -1.71
N SER A 301 -26.13 -36.14 -2.88
CA SER A 301 -27.45 -36.62 -3.29
C SER A 301 -27.44 -37.15 -4.72
N THR A 302 -28.11 -38.28 -4.85
CA THR A 302 -28.11 -39.21 -5.97
C THR A 302 -29.37 -38.99 -6.81
N ASN A 303 -29.22 -39.16 -8.12
CA ASN A 303 -30.24 -39.47 -9.14
C ASN A 303 -31.20 -38.37 -9.59
N GLY A 304 -31.45 -38.35 -10.90
CA GLY A 304 -32.72 -37.87 -11.44
C GLY A 304 -32.66 -37.29 -12.84
N SER A 305 -32.62 -38.15 -13.85
CA SER A 305 -32.89 -37.82 -15.25
C SER A 305 -34.25 -37.15 -15.42
N GLN A 306 -34.30 -35.97 -16.08
CA GLN A 306 -35.35 -35.60 -17.06
C GLN A 306 -35.06 -34.25 -17.75
N LYS A 307 -34.94 -34.30 -19.08
CA LYS A 307 -35.24 -33.22 -20.06
C LYS A 307 -36.75 -32.86 -19.94
N PRO A 308 -37.26 -31.67 -20.35
CA PRO A 308 -37.01 -31.13 -21.70
C PRO A 308 -37.03 -29.58 -21.88
N ASP A 309 -36.70 -29.23 -23.13
CA ASP A 309 -37.22 -28.15 -23.97
C ASP A 309 -36.80 -26.68 -23.85
N MET A 310 -36.18 -26.29 -24.96
CA MET A 310 -35.89 -24.95 -25.44
C MET A 310 -37.17 -24.17 -25.69
N LYS A 311 -37.22 -22.90 -25.24
CA LYS A 311 -37.85 -21.83 -26.02
C LYS A 311 -37.00 -20.57 -26.00
N SER A 312 -36.59 -20.23 -27.21
CA SER A 312 -36.10 -18.97 -27.73
C SER A 312 -37.03 -17.80 -27.38
N GLY A 313 -36.45 -16.62 -27.12
CA GLY A 313 -37.19 -15.37 -26.97
C GLY A 313 -36.26 -14.16 -26.85
N ASN A 314 -35.73 -13.72 -28.00
CA ASN A 314 -35.12 -12.41 -28.21
C ASN A 314 -35.99 -11.27 -27.63
N GLU A 315 -35.38 -10.28 -26.96
CA GLU A 315 -35.66 -8.88 -27.28
C GLU A 315 -34.55 -7.96 -26.76
N LEU A 316 -33.76 -7.50 -27.72
CA LEU A 316 -32.74 -6.46 -27.65
C LEU A 316 -33.35 -5.26 -28.38
N GLN A 317 -33.13 -4.04 -27.85
CA GLN A 317 -33.38 -2.71 -28.44
C GLN A 317 -34.57 -1.89 -27.91
N LYS A 318 -34.22 -0.82 -27.18
CA LYS A 318 -34.70 0.57 -27.40
C LYS A 318 -33.68 1.55 -26.81
N MET A 319 -32.84 2.14 -27.68
CA MET A 319 -32.69 3.58 -27.98
C MET A 319 -32.52 4.49 -26.74
N ILE A 320 -31.34 5.08 -26.52
CA ILE A 320 -30.83 6.30 -27.18
C ILE A 320 -31.87 7.42 -27.23
N THR A 321 -31.81 8.36 -26.27
CA THR A 321 -31.57 9.82 -26.45
C THR A 321 -31.96 10.57 -25.18
N SER A 322 -31.01 11.27 -24.55
CA SER A 322 -31.10 12.71 -24.24
C SER A 322 -30.05 13.12 -23.20
N HIS A 323 -29.08 13.90 -23.67
CA HIS A 323 -28.32 14.87 -22.87
C HIS A 323 -29.25 16.05 -22.54
N PRO A 324 -29.04 16.76 -21.41
CA PRO A 324 -28.24 17.99 -21.54
C PRO A 324 -27.29 18.33 -20.37
N GLN A 325 -26.26 19.06 -20.78
CA GLN A 325 -25.34 19.99 -20.12
C GLN A 325 -25.52 20.42 -18.64
N ALA A 326 -24.33 20.57 -18.03
CA ALA A 326 -23.86 21.62 -17.11
C ALA A 326 -24.23 21.53 -15.62
N LEU A 327 -23.21 21.33 -14.77
CA LEU A 327 -22.63 22.45 -14.02
C LEU A 327 -21.26 22.08 -13.43
N VAL A 328 -20.30 22.97 -13.67
CA VAL A 328 -18.99 23.04 -13.03
C VAL A 328 -19.18 23.48 -11.57
N ASN A 329 -18.56 22.81 -10.61
CA ASN A 329 -18.13 23.41 -9.35
C ASN A 329 -16.93 22.64 -8.79
N GLN A 330 -15.73 23.12 -9.12
CA GLN A 330 -14.49 22.79 -8.43
C GLN A 330 -14.46 23.53 -7.09
N THR A 331 -14.52 22.81 -5.98
CA THR A 331 -14.16 23.36 -4.67
C THR A 331 -12.64 23.34 -4.56
N GLN A 332 -12.03 24.48 -4.87
CA GLN A 332 -10.58 24.72 -4.81
C GLN A 332 -10.21 25.15 -3.38
N ILE A 333 -9.55 24.27 -2.61
CA ILE A 333 -8.94 24.67 -1.34
C ILE A 333 -7.58 25.32 -1.67
N ARG A 334 -7.56 26.66 -1.74
CA ARG A 334 -6.32 27.44 -1.73
C ARG A 334 -5.67 27.32 -0.34
N MET A 335 -4.55 26.60 -0.24
CA MET A 335 -3.61 26.86 0.84
C MET A 335 -2.75 28.08 0.49
N VAL A 336 -2.82 29.05 1.39
CA VAL A 336 -2.05 30.29 1.42
C VAL A 336 -0.56 29.96 1.52
N GLN A 337 0.24 30.65 0.70
CA GLN A 337 1.69 30.63 0.73
C GLN A 337 2.21 31.10 2.11
N LEU A 338 3.06 30.30 2.73
CA LEU A 338 4.03 30.69 3.77
C LEU A 338 5.37 30.03 3.45
#